data_AF-A0A962JKN7-F1
#
_entry.id   AF-A0A962JKN7-F1
#
_cell.length_a   1.000
_cell.length_b   1.000
_cell.length_c   1.000
_cell.angle_alpha   90.00
_cell.angle_beta   90.00
_cell.angle_gamma   90.00
#
_symmetry.space_group_name_H-M   'P 1'
#
loop_
_entity.id
_entity.type
_entity.pdbx_description
1 polymer ?
#
loop_
_entity_poly.entity_id
_entity_poly.type
_entity_poly.pdbx_seq_one_letter_code
_entity_poly.pdbx_strand_id
1 'polypeptide(L)' 'MLLLDTNVVSELRKVNTGKADSRFAHWAKQQLLSQLYVSAITVMELEIGILQKTRYDVQQ' A
#
# COMPACT_ATOMS: atom_id res chain seq x y z
N MET A 1 4.03 3.89 17.44
CA MET A 1 4.14 2.66 16.62
C MET A 1 2.81 2.41 15.95
N LEU A 2 2.81 2.14 14.65
CA LEU A 2 1.61 1.90 13.83
C LEU A 2 1.81 0.63 13.01
N LEU A 3 0.82 -0.26 13.02
CA LEU A 3 0.75 -1.40 12.12
C LEU A 3 -0.15 -1.02 10.94
N LEU A 4 0.41 -1.03 9.73
CA LEU A 4 -0.27 -0.58 8.53
C LEU A 4 -1.06 -1.71 7.88
N ASP A 5 -2.29 -1.41 7.50
CA ASP A 5 -3.14 -2.25 6.67
C ASP A 5 -2.78 -2.13 5.17
N THR A 6 -3.22 -3.09 4.37
CA THR A 6 -2.99 -3.16 2.91
C THR A 6 -3.49 -1.92 2.18
N ASN A 7 -4.61 -1.34 2.61
CA ASN A 7 -5.14 -0.11 2.02
C ASN A 7 -4.22 1.09 2.24
N VAL A 8 -3.67 1.21 3.44
CA VAL A 8 -2.75 2.30 3.80
C VAL A 8 -1.45 2.18 3.00
N VAL A 9 -0.89 0.97 2.89
CA VAL A 9 0.31 0.72 2.07
C VAL A 9 0.04 0.99 0.59
N SER A 10 -1.14 0.61 0.08
CA SER A 10 -1.55 0.87 -1.30
C SER A 10 -1.70 2.36 -1.60
N GLU A 11 -2.24 3.14 -0.67
CA GLU A 11 -2.38 4.58 -0.80
C GLU A 11 -1.03 5.31 -0.66
N LEU A 12 -0.13 4.84 0.22
CA LEU A 12 1.24 5.36 0.34
C LEU A 12 2.00 5.33 -0.99
N ARG A 13 1.79 4.29 -1.82
CA ARG A 13 2.40 4.23 -3.16
C ARG A 13 1.95 5.37 -4.09
N LYS A 14 0.74 5.90 -3.89
CA LYS A 14 0.21 7.02 -4.68
C LYS A 14 0.80 8.37 -4.27
N VAL A 15 1.28 8.50 -3.03
CA VAL A 15 1.84 9.76 -2.49
C VAL A 15 2.96 10.30 -3.36
N ASN A 16 3.90 9.44 -3.77
CA ASN A 16 5.03 9.83 -4.63
C ASN A 16 4.62 10.20 -6.06
N THR A 17 3.43 9.77 -6.50
CA THR A 17 2.88 10.09 -7.83
C THR A 17 1.90 11.27 -7.81
N GLY A 18 1.68 11.89 -6.65
CA GLY A 18 0.73 12.99 -6.48
C GLY A 18 -0.75 12.58 -6.61
N LYS A 19 -1.04 11.28 -6.65
CA LYS A 19 -2.40 10.72 -6.85
C LYS A 19 -3.10 10.32 -5.54
N ALA A 20 -2.42 10.44 -4.41
CA ALA A 20 -3.01 10.14 -3.10
C ALA A 20 -3.94 11.26 -2.65
N ASP A 21 -4.90 10.93 -1.78
CA ASP A 21 -5.67 11.94 -1.06
C ASP A 21 -4.75 12.93 -0.33
N SER A 22 -5.06 14.22 -0.39
CA SER A 22 -4.20 15.29 0.13
C SER A 22 -4.06 15.25 1.65
N ARG A 23 -5.12 14.87 2.38
CA ARG A 23 -5.09 14.71 3.84
C ARG A 23 -4.27 13.49 4.21
N PHE A 24 -4.43 12.39 3.47
CA PHE A 24 -3.61 11.20 3.66
C PHE A 24 -2.12 11.48 3.41
N ALA A 25 -1.79 12.15 2.30
CA ALA A 25 -0.41 12.50 1.97
C ALA A 25 0.23 13.41 3.03
N HIS A 26 -0.53 14.35 3.59
CA HIS A 26 -0.07 15.21 4.68
C HIS A 26 0.21 14.39 5.96
N TRP A 27 -0.72 13.53 6.35
CA TRP A 27 -0.54 12.62 7.49
C TRP A 27 0.67 11.71 7.31
N ALA A 28 0.82 11.10 6.13
CA ALA A 28 1.91 10.17 5.82
C ALA A 28 3.29 10.83 5.95
N LYS A 29 3.43 12.09 5.51
CA LYS A 29 4.68 12.86 5.61
C LYS A 29 5.11 13.21 7.04
N GLN A 30 4.19 13.12 8.01
CA GLN A 30 4.48 13.40 9.42
C GLN A 30 4.91 12.15 10.19
N GLN A 31 4.80 10.95 9.60
CA GLN A 31 5.10 9.72 10.29
C GLN A 31 6.60 9.43 10.29
N LEU A 32 7.11 8.93 11.42
CA LEU A 32 8.48 8.43 11.51
C LEU A 32 8.55 6.99 10.99
N LEU A 33 9.35 6.74 9.95
CA LEU A 33 9.46 5.42 9.31
C LEU A 33 9.80 4.29 10.30
N SER A 34 10.65 4.54 11.30
CA SER A 34 11.01 3.55 12.32
C SER A 34 9.85 3.14 13.25
N GLN A 35 8.73 3.85 13.17
CA GLN A 35 7.52 3.53 13.91
C GLN A 35 6.42 2.89 13.05
N LEU A 36 6.67 2.65 11.76
CA LEU A 36 5.74 2.02 10.84
C LEU A 36 6.09 0.56 10.63
N TYR A 37 5.10 -0.31 10.78
CA TYR A 37 5.24 -1.76 10.67
C TYR A 37 4.19 -2.31 9.72
N VAL A 38 4.45 -3.47 9.14
CA VAL A 38 3.48 -4.23 8.33
C VAL A 38 3.40 -5.65 8.86
N SER A 39 2.21 -6.25 8.80
CA SER A 39 2.03 -7.66 9.13
C SER A 39 2.50 -8.54 7.97
N ALA A 40 2.95 -9.76 8.27
CA ALA A 40 3.17 -10.78 7.23
C ALA A 40 1.90 -11.05 6.40
N ILE A 41 0.71 -10.86 6.98
CA ILE A 41 -0.57 -10.96 6.27
C ILE A 41 -0.74 -9.84 5.24
N THR A 42 -0.42 -8.59 5.61
CA THR A 42 -0.42 -7.44 4.69
C THR A 42 0.52 -7.66 3.51
N VAL A 43 1.68 -8.29 3.75
CA VAL A 43 2.61 -8.66 2.67
C VAL A 43 1.97 -9.70 1.74
N MET A 44 1.40 -10.77 2.29
CA MET A 44 0.71 -11.81 1.51
C MET A 44 -0.43 -11.24 0.66
N GLU A 45 -1.25 -10.34 1.21
CA GLU A 45 -2.35 -9.70 0.46
C GLU A 45 -1.84 -8.85 -0.71
N LEU A 46 -0.74 -8.11 -0.51
CA LEU A 46 -0.11 -7.33 -1.58
C LEU A 46 0.44 -8.24 -2.68
N GLU A 47 1.09 -9.36 -2.33
CA GLU A 47 1.60 -10.34 -3.29
C GLU A 47 0.47 -10.94 -4.13
N ILE A 48 -0.62 -11.38 -3.49
CA ILE A 48 -1.81 -11.89 -4.18
C ILE A 48 -2.38 -10.83 -5.13
N GLY A 49 -2.51 -9.59 -4.65
CA GLY A 49 -3.03 -8.48 -5.46
C GLY A 49 -2.14 -8.15 -6.67
N ILE A 50 -0.82 -8.24 -6.52
CA ILE A 50 0.14 -8.08 -7.64
C ILE A 50 -0.05 -9.21 -8.65
N LEU A 51 -0.05 -10.47 -8.19
CA LEU A 51 -0.19 -11.65 -9.06
C LEU A 51 -1.49 -11.60 -9.87
N GLN A 52 -2.60 -11.21 -9.24
CA GLN A 52 -3.89 -11.05 -9.91
C GLN A 52 -3.85 -9.97 -11.00
N LYS A 53 -3.17 -8.83 -10.76
CA LYS A 53 -3.03 -7.78 -11.78
C LYS A 53 -2.12 -8.18 -12.94
N THR A 54 -1.13 -9.03 -12.69
CA THR A 54 -0.22 -9.55 -13.72
C THR A 54 -0.80 -10.75 -14.47
N ARG A 55 -1.96 -11.26 -14.04
CA ARG A 55 -2.62 -12.39 -14.68
C ARG A 55 -3.26 -11.94 -15.99
N TYR A 56 -2.71 -12.42 -17.10
CA TYR A 56 -3.33 -12.35 -18.42
C TYR A 56 -3.90 -13.72 -18.75
N ASP A 57 -5.16 -13.95 -18.39
CA ASP A 57 -5.87 -15.11 -18.96
C ASP A 57 -6.15 -14.82 -20.43
N VAL A 58 -5.77 -15.77 -21.30
CA VAL A 58 -6.23 -15.76 -22.68
C VAL A 58 -7.75 -15.89 -22.64
N GLN A 59 -8.47 -14.95 -23.28
CA GLN A 59 -9.92 -15.05 -23.42
C GLN A 59 -10.29 -16.46 -23.90
N GLN A 60 -11.04 -17.19 -23.09
CA GLN A 60 -11.69 -18.43 -23.51
C GLN A 60 -12.91 -18.11 -24.37
#